data_AF-A0A7V3CFP1-F1
#
_entry.id   AF-A0A7V3CFP1-F1
#
_cell.length_a   1.000
_cell.length_b   1.000
_cell.length_c   1.000
_cell.angle_alpha   90.00
_cell.angle_beta   90.00
_cell.angle_gamma   90.00
#
_symmetry.space_group_name_H-M   'P 1'
#
loop_
_entity.id
_entity.type
_entity.pdbx_description
1 polymer ?
#
loop_
_entity_poly.entity_id
_entity_poly.type
_entity_poly.pdbx_seq_one_letter_code
_entity_poly.pdbx_strand_id
1 'polypeptide(L)'
;MKKVLLFSILLLLGLAGSQLFPAWLPEARLDLYREAVKLLTMFCLGFIMIHVGYEFEIDKSRVGQYGKDYLIAATAAAFPWIFCALYFVFVMNPSPAWGDWEVWKSSLLASRFAAPTSAGILFSMLAAAGLAATWLYRKARILAIFDDLDTVLLMIPLKMMMVGLKWQLLVIVLIMAVQIYLAWVFLHRWKISVRWPAVMAYAAAITLICELIYKLSTL
;
A
#
# COMPACT_ATOMS: atom_id res chain seq x y z
N MET A 1 1.73 26.27 3.92
CA MET A 1 2.66 26.22 2.75
C MET A 1 4.10 25.81 3.09
N LYS A 2 4.76 26.35 4.14
CA LYS A 2 6.14 25.95 4.51
C LYS A 2 6.33 24.44 4.72
N LYS A 3 5.33 23.74 5.28
CA LYS A 3 5.35 22.28 5.50
C LYS A 3 5.29 21.47 4.21
N VAL A 4 4.52 21.93 3.22
CA VAL A 4 4.42 21.26 1.91
C VAL A 4 5.78 21.31 1.21
N LEU A 5 6.43 22.47 1.18
CA LEU A 5 7.77 22.64 0.63
C LEU A 5 8.78 21.72 1.33
N LEU A 6 8.75 21.64 2.66
CA LEU A 6 9.62 20.76 3.43
C LEU A 6 9.44 19.29 3.04
N PHE A 7 8.20 18.80 2.95
CA PHE A 7 7.92 17.43 2.54
C PHE A 7 8.34 17.15 1.09
N SER A 8 8.14 18.09 0.17
CA SER A 8 8.63 17.98 -1.21
C SER A 8 10.16 17.91 -1.28
N ILE A 9 10.86 18.73 -0.49
CA ILE A 9 12.34 18.69 -0.43
C ILE A 9 12.81 17.35 0.15
N LEU A 10 12.18 16.86 1.22
CA LEU A 10 12.51 15.55 1.80
C LEU A 10 12.30 14.41 0.79
N LEU A 11 11.25 14.46 -0.02
CA LEU A 11 11.01 13.49 -1.09
C LEU A 11 12.11 13.55 -2.16
N LEU A 12 12.50 14.75 -2.61
CA LEU A 12 13.57 14.92 -3.60
C LEU A 12 14.93 14.46 -3.06
N LEU A 13 15.24 14.79 -1.80
CA LEU A 13 16.46 14.33 -1.13
C LEU A 13 16.46 12.82 -0.95
N GLY A 14 15.33 12.22 -0.57
CA GLY A 14 15.17 10.77 -0.48
C GLY A 14 15.36 10.08 -1.83
N LEU A 15 14.79 10.64 -2.90
CA LEU A 15 14.96 10.13 -4.27
C LEU A 15 16.42 10.21 -4.71
N ALA A 16 17.04 11.39 -4.63
CA ALA A 16 18.45 11.57 -4.97
C ALA A 16 19.35 10.66 -4.12
N GLY A 17 19.10 10.60 -2.80
CA GLY A 17 19.82 9.74 -1.88
C GLY A 17 19.71 8.26 -2.26
N SER A 18 18.52 7.78 -2.59
CA SER A 18 18.32 6.37 -2.99
C SER A 18 19.14 5.94 -4.21
N GLN A 19 19.49 6.88 -5.09
CA GLN A 19 20.31 6.61 -6.28
C GLN A 19 21.81 6.77 -6.00
N LEU A 20 22.18 7.77 -5.20
CA LEU A 20 23.58 8.13 -4.95
C LEU A 20 24.24 7.26 -3.87
N PHE A 21 23.53 6.93 -2.79
CA PHE A 21 24.11 6.16 -1.68
C PHE A 21 24.57 4.75 -2.09
N PRO A 22 23.78 3.94 -2.83
CA PRO A 22 24.24 2.63 -3.29
C PRO A 22 25.44 2.71 -4.22
N ALA A 23 25.56 3.77 -5.03
CA ALA A 23 26.66 3.95 -5.96
C ALA A 23 28.01 4.19 -5.26
N TRP A 24 28.00 4.63 -4.00
CA TRP A 24 29.20 4.95 -3.22
C TRP A 24 29.55 3.86 -2.18
N LEU A 25 28.72 2.81 -2.08
CA LEU A 25 28.91 1.71 -1.15
C LEU A 25 29.74 0.59 -1.81
N PRO A 26 30.76 0.03 -1.12
CA PRO A 26 31.43 -1.18 -1.57
C PRO A 26 30.44 -2.34 -1.72
N GLU A 27 30.62 -3.20 -2.73
CA GLU A 27 29.70 -4.31 -3.03
C GLU A 27 29.40 -5.19 -1.81
N ALA A 28 30.41 -5.47 -0.97
CA ALA A 28 30.27 -6.25 0.26
C ALA A 28 29.28 -5.66 1.29
N ARG A 29 28.90 -4.38 1.18
CA ARG A 29 27.93 -3.71 2.07
C ARG A 29 26.59 -3.42 1.41
N LEU A 30 26.42 -3.71 0.12
CA LEU A 30 25.17 -3.46 -0.60
C LEU A 30 24.01 -4.30 -0.07
N ASP A 31 24.26 -5.57 0.26
CA ASP A 31 23.22 -6.47 0.75
C ASP A 31 22.71 -6.04 2.12
N LEU A 32 23.62 -5.71 3.04
CA LEU A 32 23.28 -5.16 4.36
C LEU A 32 22.52 -3.84 4.22
N TYR A 33 22.93 -2.96 3.29
CA TYR A 33 22.22 -1.72 3.02
C TYR A 33 20.81 -1.97 2.52
N ARG A 34 20.62 -2.88 1.56
CA ARG A 34 19.29 -3.23 1.02
C ARG A 34 18.39 -3.80 2.11
N GLU A 35 18.91 -4.69 2.95
CA GLU A 35 18.16 -5.28 4.06
C GLU A 35 17.77 -4.21 5.11
N ALA A 36 18.71 -3.32 5.46
CA ALA A 36 18.44 -2.21 6.39
C ALA A 36 17.37 -1.25 5.84
N VAL A 37 17.47 -0.85 4.57
CA VAL A 37 16.47 0.01 3.92
C VAL A 37 15.11 -0.67 3.85
N LYS A 38 15.07 -1.97 3.52
CA LYS A 38 13.83 -2.76 3.50
C LYS A 38 13.16 -2.76 4.87
N LEU A 39 13.90 -3.09 5.94
CA LEU A 39 13.39 -3.13 7.31
C LEU A 39 12.91 -1.76 7.78
N LEU A 40 13.69 -0.71 7.54
CA LEU A 40 13.32 0.65 7.90
C LEU A 40 12.07 1.11 7.15
N THR A 41 11.95 0.77 5.86
CA THR A 41 10.78 1.11 5.05
C THR A 41 9.53 0.39 5.55
N MET A 42 9.62 -0.91 5.88
CA MET A 42 8.50 -1.66 6.45
C MET A 42 8.07 -1.09 7.81
N PHE A 43 9.03 -0.73 8.65
CA PHE A 43 8.76 -0.08 9.94
C PHE A 43 8.06 1.26 9.76
N CYS A 44 8.58 2.15 8.90
CA CYS A 44 7.99 3.45 8.63
C CYS A 44 6.59 3.31 8.00
N LEU A 45 6.40 2.39 7.06
CA LEU A 45 5.10 2.13 6.44
C LEU A 45 4.09 1.63 7.48
N GLY A 46 4.46 0.66 8.31
CA GLY A 46 3.61 0.15 9.38
C GLY A 46 3.21 1.26 10.37
N PHE A 47 4.16 2.12 10.75
CA PHE A 47 3.89 3.26 11.61
C PHE A 47 2.85 4.24 11.01
N ILE A 48 2.98 4.56 9.73
CA ILE A 48 2.05 5.45 9.02
C ILE A 48 0.67 4.77 8.91
N MET A 49 0.62 3.50 8.51
CA MET A 49 -0.64 2.78 8.32
C MET A 49 -1.43 2.61 9.62
N ILE A 50 -0.76 2.42 10.76
CA ILE A 50 -1.44 2.39 12.06
C ILE A 50 -2.12 3.73 12.37
N HIS A 51 -1.46 4.86 12.08
CA HIS A 51 -2.06 6.19 12.27
C HIS A 51 -3.26 6.41 11.34
N VAL A 52 -3.16 5.97 10.08
CA VAL A 52 -4.30 6.00 9.15
C VAL A 52 -5.45 5.14 9.67
N GLY A 53 -5.16 3.98 10.25
CA GLY A 53 -6.15 3.09 10.86
C GLY A 53 -6.88 3.66 12.07
N TYR A 54 -6.22 4.48 12.91
CA TYR A 54 -6.89 5.14 14.05
C TYR A 54 -7.96 6.15 13.62
N GLU A 55 -7.77 6.74 12.46
CA GLU A 55 -8.69 7.73 11.91
C GLU A 55 -9.91 7.10 11.22
N PHE A 56 -9.95 5.77 11.16
CA PHE A 56 -11.03 4.97 10.59
C PHE A 56 -11.95 4.43 11.68
N GLU A 57 -13.16 4.98 11.72
CA GLU A 57 -14.24 4.51 12.59
C GLU A 57 -15.35 3.92 11.72
N ILE A 58 -15.57 2.61 11.84
CA ILE A 58 -16.70 1.94 11.18
C ILE A 58 -17.94 2.14 12.04
N ASP A 59 -18.91 2.89 11.52
CA ASP A 59 -20.25 2.95 12.06
C ASP A 59 -21.04 1.71 11.60
N LYS A 60 -21.10 0.70 12.47
CA LYS A 60 -21.81 -0.56 12.21
C LYS A 60 -23.32 -0.37 11.98
N SER A 61 -23.89 0.79 12.31
CA SER A 61 -25.32 1.08 12.07
C SER A 61 -25.63 1.42 10.61
N ARG A 62 -24.62 1.79 9.80
CA ARG A 62 -24.78 2.30 8.43
C ARG A 62 -23.99 1.53 7.37
N VAL A 63 -23.96 0.19 7.49
CA VAL A 63 -23.26 -0.72 6.54
C VAL A 63 -23.64 -0.49 5.07
N GLY A 64 -24.88 -0.11 4.76
CA GLY A 64 -25.32 0.14 3.39
C GLY A 64 -24.67 1.36 2.73
N GLN A 65 -24.23 2.35 3.51
CA GLN A 65 -23.50 3.51 2.98
C GLN A 65 -22.07 3.13 2.58
N TYR A 66 -21.44 2.22 3.33
CA TYR A 66 -20.11 1.70 3.02
C TYR A 66 -20.08 0.87 1.73
N GLY A 67 -21.17 0.20 1.37
CA GLY A 67 -21.26 -0.50 0.07
C GLY A 67 -21.20 0.46 -1.12
N LYS A 68 -21.80 1.66 -1.01
CA LYS A 68 -21.68 2.71 -2.04
C LYS A 68 -20.28 3.31 -2.07
N ASP A 69 -19.70 3.58 -0.90
CA ASP A 69 -18.33 4.07 -0.79
C ASP A 69 -17.32 3.05 -1.35
N TYR A 70 -17.57 1.75 -1.16
CA TYR A 70 -16.78 0.67 -1.74
C TYR A 70 -16.90 0.63 -3.27
N LEU A 71 -18.11 0.76 -3.83
CA LEU A 71 -18.27 0.81 -5.29
C LEU A 71 -17.53 2.00 -5.91
N ILE A 72 -17.58 3.16 -5.23
CA ILE A 72 -16.83 4.35 -5.65
C ILE A 72 -15.32 4.10 -5.52
N ALA A 73 -14.86 3.44 -4.46
CA ALA A 73 -13.45 3.07 -4.29
C ALA A 73 -12.98 2.11 -5.39
N ALA A 74 -13.74 1.04 -5.63
CA ALA A 74 -13.43 0.02 -6.62
C ALA A 74 -13.37 0.62 -8.03
N THR A 75 -14.29 1.53 -8.37
CA THR A 75 -14.23 2.25 -9.65
C THR A 75 -13.04 3.21 -9.71
N ALA A 76 -12.77 3.95 -8.64
CA ALA A 76 -11.61 4.84 -8.55
C ALA A 76 -10.27 4.10 -8.63
N ALA A 77 -10.19 2.83 -8.23
CA ALA A 77 -9.01 1.98 -8.37
C ALA A 77 -8.94 1.30 -9.75
N ALA A 78 -10.07 0.79 -10.26
CA ALA A 78 -10.12 0.03 -11.50
C ALA A 78 -9.89 0.91 -12.74
N PHE A 79 -10.45 2.13 -12.79
CA PHE A 79 -10.27 3.00 -13.96
C PHE A 79 -8.80 3.38 -14.20
N PRO A 80 -8.05 3.91 -13.22
CA PRO A 80 -6.61 4.18 -13.40
C PRO A 80 -5.84 2.92 -13.79
N TRP A 81 -6.18 1.78 -13.19
CA TRP A 81 -5.52 0.51 -13.52
C TRP A 81 -5.70 0.11 -14.98
N ILE A 82 -6.93 0.19 -15.50
CA ILE A 82 -7.25 -0.10 -16.90
C ILE A 82 -6.58 0.91 -17.83
N PHE A 83 -6.68 2.21 -17.53
CA PHE A 83 -6.07 3.24 -18.38
C PHE A 83 -4.55 3.13 -18.44
N CYS A 84 -3.89 2.88 -17.31
CA CYS A 84 -2.45 2.63 -17.27
C CYS A 84 -2.08 1.35 -18.04
N ALA A 85 -2.89 0.28 -17.96
CA ALA A 85 -2.65 -0.95 -18.71
C ALA A 85 -2.73 -0.70 -20.23
N LEU A 86 -3.77 0.00 -20.68
CA LEU A 86 -3.93 0.37 -22.08
C LEU A 86 -2.79 1.27 -22.56
N TYR A 87 -2.36 2.23 -21.73
CA TYR A 87 -1.21 3.08 -22.03
C TYR A 87 0.07 2.26 -22.20
N PHE A 88 0.36 1.32 -21.30
CA PHE A 88 1.54 0.47 -21.41
C PHE A 88 1.50 -0.44 -22.64
N VAL A 89 0.34 -0.98 -23.01
CA VAL A 89 0.21 -1.83 -24.21
C VAL A 89 0.30 -1.01 -25.49
N PHE A 90 -0.48 0.06 -25.63
CA PHE A 90 -0.64 0.77 -26.89
C PHE A 90 0.39 1.88 -27.14
N VAL A 91 0.94 2.48 -26.08
CA VAL A 91 1.87 3.62 -26.20
C VAL A 91 3.32 3.20 -25.93
N MET A 92 3.57 2.42 -24.88
CA MET A 92 4.94 2.02 -24.54
C MET A 92 5.45 0.82 -25.33
N ASN A 93 4.57 -0.07 -25.78
CA ASN A 93 4.96 -1.25 -26.55
C ASN A 93 4.74 -1.07 -28.06
N PRO A 94 5.60 -1.65 -28.90
CA PRO A 94 5.50 -1.54 -30.35
C PRO A 94 4.25 -2.26 -30.88
N SER A 95 3.63 -1.70 -31.92
CA SER A 95 2.35 -2.18 -32.49
C SER A 95 2.28 -3.68 -32.81
N PRO A 96 3.34 -4.33 -33.33
CA PRO A 96 3.34 -5.78 -33.55
C PRO A 96 3.16 -6.62 -32.29
N ALA A 97 3.49 -6.08 -31.11
CA ALA A 97 3.44 -6.76 -29.82
C ALA A 97 2.08 -6.63 -29.11
N TRP A 98 1.13 -5.88 -29.66
CA TRP A 98 -0.20 -5.67 -29.03
C TRP A 98 -1.05 -6.93 -28.95
N GLY A 99 -0.82 -7.90 -29.84
CA GLY A 99 -1.50 -9.19 -29.81
C GLY A 99 -0.85 -10.21 -28.86
N ASP A 100 0.31 -9.90 -28.28
CA ASP A 100 1.05 -10.82 -27.43
C ASP A 100 0.50 -10.82 -26.00
N TRP A 101 0.07 -11.99 -25.55
CA TRP A 101 -0.45 -12.17 -24.19
C TRP A 101 0.59 -11.92 -23.10
N GLU A 102 1.88 -12.12 -23.35
CA GLU A 102 2.94 -11.80 -22.39
C GLU A 102 3.07 -10.29 -22.16
N VAL A 103 2.89 -9.49 -23.20
CA VAL A 103 2.87 -8.02 -23.11
C VAL A 103 1.67 -7.55 -22.31
N TRP A 104 0.50 -8.17 -22.49
CA TRP A 104 -0.68 -7.87 -21.67
C TRP A 104 -0.48 -8.24 -20.20
N LYS A 105 0.08 -9.43 -19.89
CA LYS A 105 0.33 -9.84 -18.50
C LYS A 105 1.30 -8.89 -17.79
N SER A 106 2.41 -8.56 -18.44
CA SER A 106 3.42 -7.65 -17.87
C SER A 106 2.87 -6.23 -17.72
N SER A 107 2.11 -5.73 -18.70
CA SER A 107 1.48 -4.40 -18.65
C SER A 107 0.39 -4.30 -17.59
N LEU A 108 -0.44 -5.33 -17.42
CA LEU A 108 -1.46 -5.41 -16.36
C LEU A 108 -0.84 -5.44 -14.96
N LEU A 109 0.31 -6.11 -14.80
CA LEU A 109 1.06 -6.08 -13.55
C LEU A 109 1.67 -4.70 -13.30
N ALA A 110 2.34 -4.13 -14.30
CA ALA A 110 2.97 -2.81 -14.19
C ALA A 110 1.94 -1.72 -13.87
N SER A 111 0.78 -1.73 -14.53
CA SER A 111 -0.29 -0.78 -14.27
C SER A 111 -0.87 -0.94 -12.87
N ARG A 112 -0.85 -2.18 -12.32
CA ARG A 112 -1.30 -2.43 -10.95
C ARG A 112 -0.38 -1.82 -9.90
N PHE A 113 0.92 -1.69 -10.20
CA PHE A 113 1.86 -0.97 -9.33
C PHE A 113 1.76 0.56 -9.49
N ALA A 114 1.23 1.05 -10.61
CA ALA A 114 1.11 2.48 -10.90
C ALA A 114 -0.23 3.10 -10.43
N ALA A 115 -1.29 2.30 -10.34
CA ALA A 115 -2.64 2.75 -9.96
C ALA A 115 -2.88 3.08 -8.47
N PRO A 116 -2.29 2.38 -7.48
CA PRO A 116 -2.65 2.55 -6.07
C PRO A 116 -2.24 3.90 -5.49
N THR A 117 -3.01 4.37 -4.52
CA THR A 117 -2.81 5.66 -3.85
C THR A 117 -1.92 5.52 -2.63
N SER A 118 -0.88 6.36 -2.50
CA SER A 118 -0.11 6.43 -1.26
C SER A 118 -0.82 7.27 -0.20
N ALA A 119 -1.64 6.61 0.63
CA ALA A 119 -2.45 7.23 1.68
C ALA A 119 -1.62 8.14 2.61
N GLY A 120 -0.44 7.67 3.04
CA GLY A 120 0.44 8.41 3.95
C GLY A 120 0.93 9.76 3.43
N ILE A 121 1.33 9.81 2.15
CA ILE A 121 1.81 11.05 1.52
C ILE A 121 0.62 11.99 1.31
N LEU A 122 -0.50 11.47 0.81
CA LEU A 122 -1.71 12.24 0.57
C LEU A 122 -2.18 12.96 1.85
N PHE A 123 -2.27 12.25 2.98
CA PHE A 123 -2.74 12.86 4.24
C PHE A 123 -1.74 13.84 4.83
N SER A 124 -0.44 13.55 4.75
CA SER A 124 0.59 14.49 5.19
C SER A 124 0.51 15.81 4.41
N MET A 125 0.25 15.73 3.10
CA MET A 125 0.09 16.90 2.23
C MET A 125 -1.23 17.63 2.47
N LEU A 126 -2.36 16.93 2.59
CA LEU A 126 -3.66 17.54 2.89
C LEU A 126 -3.67 18.23 4.26
N ALA A 127 -3.06 17.61 5.27
CA ALA A 127 -2.89 18.21 6.59
C ALA A 127 -1.97 19.45 6.52
N ALA A 128 -0.87 19.39 5.75
CA ALA A 128 0.01 20.53 5.53
C ALA A 128 -0.66 21.68 4.75
N ALA A 129 -1.68 21.38 3.94
CA ALA A 129 -2.54 22.33 3.23
C ALA A 129 -3.70 22.88 4.09
N GLY A 130 -3.87 22.39 5.32
CA GLY A 130 -4.93 22.85 6.23
C GLY A 130 -6.30 22.18 6.00
N LEU A 131 -6.36 21.12 5.20
CA LEU A 131 -7.61 20.43 4.83
C LEU A 131 -7.99 19.28 5.79
N ALA A 132 -7.23 19.06 6.86
CA ALA A 132 -7.42 17.94 7.79
C ALA A 132 -8.82 17.88 8.45
N ALA A 133 -9.49 19.01 8.64
CA ALA A 133 -10.83 19.05 9.24
C ALA A 133 -11.97 18.87 8.23
N THR A 134 -11.67 18.75 6.92
CA THR A 134 -12.70 18.73 5.87
C THR A 134 -13.34 17.36 5.70
N TRP A 135 -14.56 17.35 5.18
CA TRP A 135 -15.23 16.12 4.74
C TRP A 135 -14.41 15.35 3.71
N LEU A 136 -13.72 16.06 2.81
CA LEU A 136 -12.84 15.47 1.80
C LEU A 136 -11.73 14.65 2.44
N TYR A 137 -11.09 15.17 3.50
CA TYR A 137 -10.06 14.44 4.24
C TYR A 137 -10.62 13.15 4.85
N ARG A 138 -11.81 13.21 5.48
CA ARG A 138 -12.46 12.02 6.06
C ARG A 138 -12.78 10.96 5.00
N LYS A 139 -13.34 11.37 3.85
CA LYS A 139 -13.68 10.46 2.74
C LYS A 139 -12.45 9.87 2.05
N ALA A 140 -11.42 10.68 1.81
CA ALA A 140 -10.17 10.23 1.19
C ALA A 140 -9.48 9.14 2.03
N ARG A 141 -9.56 9.21 3.37
CA ARG A 141 -9.05 8.16 4.27
C ARG A 141 -9.76 6.82 4.10
N ILE A 142 -11.09 6.85 4.10
CA ILE A 142 -11.90 5.65 3.88
C ILE A 142 -11.58 5.04 2.51
N LEU A 143 -11.50 5.89 1.48
CA LEU A 143 -11.20 5.46 0.12
C LEU A 143 -9.80 4.84 -0.01
N ALA A 144 -8.79 5.42 0.64
CA ALA A 144 -7.42 4.92 0.58
C ALA A 144 -7.24 3.54 1.23
N ILE A 145 -7.95 3.26 2.33
CA ILE A 145 -7.92 1.93 2.95
C ILE A 145 -8.59 0.89 2.04
N PHE A 146 -9.71 1.25 1.40
CA PHE A 146 -10.34 0.36 0.42
C PHE A 146 -9.48 0.15 -0.83
N ASP A 147 -8.81 1.19 -1.31
CA ASP A 147 -7.85 1.10 -2.42
C ASP A 147 -6.66 0.18 -2.07
N ASP A 148 -6.13 0.22 -0.84
CA ASP A 148 -5.10 -0.70 -0.36
C ASP A 148 -5.59 -2.15 -0.22
N LEU A 149 -6.87 -2.36 0.14
CA LEU A 149 -7.48 -3.69 0.21
C LEU A 149 -7.73 -4.28 -1.19
N ASP A 150 -8.39 -3.51 -2.07
CA ASP A 150 -8.62 -3.87 -3.47
C ASP A 150 -7.28 -4.06 -4.18
N THR A 151 -6.31 -3.21 -3.86
CA THR A 151 -4.87 -3.47 -3.75
C THR A 151 -4.43 -4.92 -3.92
N VAL A 152 -4.38 -5.51 -2.73
CA VAL A 152 -3.95 -6.87 -2.46
C VAL A 152 -4.91 -7.88 -3.05
N LEU A 153 -6.22 -7.62 -3.00
CA LEU A 153 -7.23 -8.55 -3.51
C LEU A 153 -7.08 -8.77 -5.02
N LEU A 154 -6.89 -7.70 -5.81
CA LEU A 154 -6.69 -7.78 -7.25
C LEU A 154 -5.29 -8.30 -7.63
N MET A 155 -4.28 -8.13 -6.78
CA MET A 155 -2.97 -8.77 -7.02
C MET A 155 -3.06 -10.30 -7.03
N ILE A 156 -4.02 -10.90 -6.31
CA ILE A 156 -4.13 -12.36 -6.22
C ILE A 156 -4.53 -12.98 -7.58
N PRO A 157 -5.60 -12.54 -8.26
CA PRO A 157 -5.91 -12.93 -9.63
C PRO A 157 -4.74 -12.71 -10.61
N LEU A 158 -4.07 -11.56 -10.55
CA LEU A 158 -2.93 -11.29 -11.43
C LEU A 158 -1.80 -12.29 -11.20
N LYS A 159 -1.47 -12.60 -9.93
CA LYS A 159 -0.49 -13.63 -9.59
C LYS A 159 -0.92 -15.02 -10.07
N MET A 160 -2.21 -15.35 -10.00
CA MET A 160 -2.74 -16.60 -10.58
C MET A 160 -2.53 -16.66 -12.08
N MET A 161 -2.74 -15.55 -12.80
CA MET A 161 -2.51 -15.48 -14.26
C MET A 161 -1.02 -15.62 -14.64
N MET A 162 -0.11 -15.14 -13.78
CA MET A 162 1.34 -15.17 -14.06
C MET A 162 2.00 -16.50 -13.66
N VAL A 163 1.65 -17.03 -12.49
CA VAL A 163 2.38 -18.13 -11.83
C VAL A 163 1.52 -19.41 -11.76
N GLY A 164 0.24 -19.34 -12.13
CA GLY A 164 -0.73 -20.42 -11.98
C GLY A 164 -1.39 -20.44 -10.60
N LEU A 165 -2.38 -21.32 -10.44
CA LEU A 165 -3.10 -21.49 -9.18
C LEU A 165 -2.21 -22.22 -8.16
N LYS A 166 -1.70 -21.48 -7.18
CA LYS A 166 -0.94 -22.03 -6.04
C LYS A 166 -1.77 -21.95 -4.76
N TRP A 167 -1.74 -23.00 -3.94
CA TRP A 167 -2.39 -23.03 -2.63
C TRP A 167 -1.99 -21.87 -1.71
N GLN A 168 -0.76 -21.37 -1.86
CA GLN A 168 -0.26 -20.19 -1.15
C GLN A 168 -1.15 -18.95 -1.35
N LEU A 169 -1.78 -18.79 -2.52
CA LEU A 169 -2.68 -17.68 -2.81
C LEU A 169 -3.98 -17.77 -2.01
N LEU A 170 -4.51 -18.99 -1.82
CA LEU A 170 -5.69 -19.22 -0.97
C LEU A 170 -5.38 -18.90 0.50
N VAL A 171 -4.18 -19.28 0.98
CA VAL A 171 -3.73 -18.97 2.35
C VAL A 171 -3.71 -17.47 2.59
N ILE A 172 -3.23 -16.67 1.62
CA ILE A 172 -3.24 -15.21 1.72
C ILE A 172 -4.67 -14.67 1.85
N VAL A 173 -5.61 -15.13 1.00
CA VAL A 173 -7.03 -14.73 1.10
C VAL A 173 -7.60 -15.07 2.48
N LEU A 174 -7.31 -16.25 2.99
CA LEU A 174 -7.79 -16.70 4.29
C LEU A 174 -7.23 -15.85 5.44
N ILE A 175 -5.92 -15.54 5.42
CA ILE A 175 -5.29 -14.66 6.41
C ILE A 175 -5.95 -13.28 6.38
N MET A 176 -6.18 -12.70 5.20
CA MET A 176 -6.86 -11.40 5.08
C MET A 176 -8.29 -11.46 5.65
N ALA A 177 -9.06 -12.50 5.31
CA ALA A 177 -10.42 -12.67 5.81
C ALA A 177 -10.46 -12.78 7.34
N VAL A 178 -9.50 -13.50 7.93
CA VAL A 178 -9.35 -13.59 9.40
C VAL A 178 -8.99 -12.23 10.00
N GLN A 179 -8.08 -11.47 9.41
CA GLN A 179 -7.72 -10.13 9.90
C GLN A 179 -8.91 -9.17 9.87
N ILE A 180 -9.69 -9.17 8.78
CA ILE A 180 -10.91 -8.36 8.65
C ILE A 180 -11.95 -8.80 9.69
N TYR A 181 -12.14 -10.10 9.88
CA TYR A 181 -13.05 -10.63 10.89
C TYR A 181 -12.64 -10.22 12.31
N LEU A 182 -11.35 -10.34 12.65
CA LEU A 182 -10.83 -9.91 13.95
C LEU A 182 -11.02 -8.40 14.13
N ALA A 183 -10.72 -7.59 13.10
CA ALA A 183 -10.95 -6.14 13.14
C ALA A 183 -12.43 -5.83 13.39
N TRP A 184 -13.36 -6.56 12.76
CA TRP A 184 -14.80 -6.38 12.94
C TRP A 184 -15.28 -6.75 14.35
N VAL A 185 -14.86 -7.91 14.89
CA VAL A 185 -15.32 -8.42 16.19
C VAL A 185 -14.72 -7.63 17.35
N PHE A 186 -13.43 -7.28 17.27
CA PHE A 186 -12.71 -6.62 18.35
C PHE A 186 -12.71 -5.09 18.24
N LEU A 187 -13.37 -4.52 17.23
CA LEU A 187 -13.57 -3.07 17.09
C LEU A 187 -14.15 -2.47 18.38
N HIS A 188 -13.45 -1.50 18.96
CA HIS A 188 -13.80 -0.80 20.22
C HIS A 188 -13.79 -1.64 21.51
N ARG A 189 -13.41 -2.93 21.47
CA ARG A 189 -13.32 -3.76 22.69
C ARG A 189 -12.03 -3.53 23.47
N TRP A 190 -10.94 -3.18 22.80
CA TRP A 190 -9.63 -3.01 23.43
C TRP A 190 -9.18 -1.55 23.42
N LYS A 191 -8.86 -1.03 24.60
CA LYS A 191 -8.26 0.29 24.79
C LYS A 191 -6.74 0.15 24.78
N ILE A 192 -6.17 0.08 23.59
CA ILE A 192 -4.71 0.01 23.40
C ILE A 192 -4.14 1.45 23.44
N SER A 193 -2.93 1.61 23.97
CA SER A 193 -2.27 2.92 24.04
C SER A 193 -1.96 3.44 22.64
N VAL A 194 -2.44 4.66 22.34
CA VAL A 194 -2.23 5.37 21.07
C VAL A 194 -1.02 6.33 21.16
N ARG A 195 -0.22 6.22 22.23
CA ARG A 195 0.96 7.07 22.42
C ARG A 195 2.04 6.70 21.40
N TRP A 196 2.78 7.70 20.94
CA TRP A 196 3.85 7.56 19.94
C TRP A 196 4.80 6.37 20.18
N PRO A 197 5.34 6.14 21.41
CA PRO A 197 6.22 5.00 21.67
C PRO A 197 5.52 3.64 21.53
N ALA A 198 4.23 3.56 21.87
CA ALA A 198 3.46 2.35 21.72
C ALA A 198 3.23 2.02 20.24
N VAL A 199 2.91 3.03 19.42
CA VAL A 199 2.75 2.85 17.97
C VAL A 199 4.05 2.42 17.31
N MET A 200 5.18 3.00 17.71
CA MET A 200 6.50 2.55 17.26
C MET A 200 6.74 1.09 17.65
N ALA A 201 6.41 0.68 18.87
CA ALA A 201 6.56 -0.71 19.30
C ALA A 201 5.68 -1.66 18.46
N TYR A 202 4.44 -1.29 18.16
CA TYR A 202 3.56 -2.08 17.30
C TYR A 202 4.09 -2.19 15.87
N ALA A 203 4.55 -1.08 15.28
CA ALA A 203 5.15 -1.08 13.95
C ALA A 203 6.42 -1.94 13.87
N ALA A 204 7.28 -1.87 14.89
CA ALA A 204 8.46 -2.71 15.01
C ALA A 204 8.09 -4.19 15.13
N ALA A 205 7.12 -4.53 15.99
CA ALA A 205 6.66 -5.89 16.17
C ALA A 205 6.09 -6.49 14.86
N ILE A 206 5.24 -5.74 14.16
CA ILE A 206 4.68 -6.17 12.86
C ILE A 206 5.81 -6.39 11.85
N THR A 207 6.75 -5.46 11.76
CA THR A 207 7.90 -5.56 10.83
C THR A 207 8.74 -6.80 11.11
N LEU A 208 9.04 -7.07 12.39
CA LEU A 208 9.81 -8.25 12.79
C LEU A 208 9.05 -9.54 12.50
N ILE A 209 7.75 -9.60 12.80
CA ILE A 209 6.93 -10.78 12.49
C ILE A 209 6.89 -11.04 10.99
N CYS A 210 6.67 -10.01 10.17
CA CYS A 210 6.67 -10.13 8.72
C CYS A 210 8.03 -10.61 8.18
N GLU A 211 9.14 -10.06 8.69
CA GLU A 211 10.48 -10.48 8.28
C GLU A 211 10.78 -11.92 8.72
N LEU A 212 10.38 -12.31 9.93
CA LEU A 212 10.55 -13.68 10.42
C LEU A 212 9.77 -14.67 9.55
N ILE A 213 8.51 -14.37 9.22
CA ILE A 213 7.69 -15.19 8.32
C ILE A 213 8.35 -15.29 6.95
N TYR A 214 8.86 -14.18 6.41
CA TYR A 214 9.56 -14.17 5.12
C TYR A 214 10.80 -15.06 5.14
N LYS A 215 11.65 -14.92 6.15
CA LYS A 215 12.86 -15.75 6.29
C LYS A 215 12.53 -17.23 6.48
N LEU A 216 11.55 -17.56 7.32
CA LEU A 216 11.08 -18.94 7.53
C LEU A 216 10.43 -19.56 6.30
N SER A 217 9.76 -18.77 5.47
CA SER A 217 9.14 -19.26 4.23
C SER A 217 10.13 -19.43 3.07
N THR A 218 11.34 -18.86 3.19
CA THR A 218 12.39 -18.90 2.16
C THR A 218 13.49 -19.92 2.50
N LEU A 219 13.53 -20.39 3.76
CA LEU A 219 14.33 -21.53 4.22
C LEU A 219 13.68 -22.85 3.81
#